data_AF-A0AA38CGK7-F1
#
_entry.id   AF-A0AA38CGK7-F1
#
_cell.length_a   1.000
_cell.length_b   1.000
_cell.length_c   1.000
_cell.angle_alpha   90.00
_cell.angle_beta   90.00
_cell.angle_gamma   90.00
#
_symmetry.space_group_name_H-M   'P 1'
#
loop_
_entity.id
_entity.type
_entity.pdbx_description
1 polymer ?
#
loop_
_entity_poly.entity_id
_entity_poly.type
_entity_poly.pdbx_seq_one_letter_code
_entity_poly.pdbx_strand_id
1 'polypeptide(L)'
;MKEQQQREAATALLFSVSDANFRAVEIQCLKKMESHPKNVGILAMEVYFPTTCVQQGALETFDGASKGKYTIGLGQDCMTFCTDLEDVISMSLTVVTSLLEKYAIDPMQIGRLEVGSETVIDKSKSIKTWLMWIFEKCGNTEIEGVDSTNACYGGTAALFNCVNWVESSSWDGRYGLVVSTDSAVYAEGPARPTGGAAAIAMLIGPNAPIAFENKYRGTHMAHAYDFYKPDLASEYPVVDGKLSQNCYLMALDSCYNRFCNKFKKRDGRQFSLLDADYVALHSPYNKLVQKSFARLFFNDFLRHASSVGSNIQEKLEPYAGLSEEESYSSRELEKVSQQVAKPLYDAKVQPSTFLPKQVGNMYTASLYAALASIIHNKHGSLKGQRVLMFSYGSGLASTMFSLKIREGQHPFTVSNIAEVMNLQSKLDSRHEFAPEDFVDNLKLMETRYGAKDFVSYSQHDFLRPGTFYLTKVDSMYRRFYAQKLISPNDNCGEPKLANGIKHY
;
A
#
# COMPACT_ATOMS: atom_id res chain seq x y z
N MET A 1 21.74 -61.86 -44.55
CA MET A 1 22.02 -61.89 -43.09
C MET A 1 22.67 -60.62 -42.55
N LYS A 2 23.79 -60.13 -43.12
CA LYS A 2 24.47 -58.91 -42.61
C LYS A 2 23.63 -57.61 -42.70
N GLU A 3 22.84 -57.42 -43.75
CA GLU A 3 21.96 -56.23 -43.89
C GLU A 3 20.77 -56.22 -42.92
N GLN A 4 20.27 -57.39 -42.53
CA GLN A 4 19.11 -57.49 -41.63
C GLN A 4 19.51 -57.17 -40.18
N GLN A 5 20.68 -57.65 -39.73
CA GLN A 5 21.25 -57.29 -38.44
C GLN A 5 21.60 -55.80 -38.33
N GLN A 6 22.04 -55.16 -39.42
CA GLN A 6 22.31 -53.72 -39.43
C GLN A 6 21.03 -52.87 -39.34
N ARG A 7 19.93 -53.31 -39.96
CA ARG A 7 18.63 -52.64 -39.84
C ARG A 7 18.05 -52.78 -38.43
N GLU A 8 18.10 -53.96 -37.83
CA GLU A 8 17.61 -54.17 -36.45
C GLU A 8 18.42 -53.35 -35.43
N ALA A 9 19.75 -53.26 -35.59
CA ALA A 9 20.59 -52.41 -34.75
C ALA A 9 20.27 -50.91 -34.92
N ALA A 10 20.03 -50.44 -36.15
CA ALA A 10 19.67 -49.06 -36.42
C ALA A 10 18.28 -48.70 -35.86
N THR A 11 17.31 -49.61 -35.95
CA THR A 11 15.97 -49.42 -35.37
C THR A 11 16.03 -49.41 -33.85
N ALA A 12 16.80 -50.29 -33.20
CA ALA A 12 16.99 -50.29 -31.75
C ALA A 12 17.67 -48.99 -31.25
N LEU A 13 18.65 -48.46 -32.00
CA LEU A 13 19.31 -47.19 -31.69
C LEU A 13 18.36 -45.99 -31.84
N LEU A 14 17.51 -45.99 -32.86
CA LEU A 14 16.49 -44.95 -33.08
C LEU A 14 15.45 -44.95 -31.95
N PHE A 15 14.99 -46.12 -31.51
CA PHE A 15 14.08 -46.23 -30.36
C PHE A 15 14.76 -45.78 -29.06
N SER A 16 16.02 -46.14 -28.80
CA SER A 16 16.72 -45.70 -27.58
C SER A 16 17.01 -44.20 -27.56
N VAL A 17 17.33 -43.59 -28.71
CA VAL A 17 17.55 -42.13 -28.85
C VAL A 17 16.24 -41.37 -28.72
N SER A 18 15.14 -41.91 -29.26
CA SER A 18 13.79 -41.37 -29.07
C SER A 18 13.38 -41.36 -27.59
N ASP A 19 13.57 -42.47 -26.89
CA ASP A 19 13.18 -42.64 -25.48
C ASP A 19 14.05 -41.81 -24.53
N ALA A 20 15.35 -41.67 -24.84
CA ALA A 20 16.27 -40.77 -24.13
C ALA A 20 15.92 -39.30 -24.34
N ASN A 21 15.55 -38.89 -25.56
CA ASN A 21 15.08 -37.53 -25.86
C ASN A 21 13.73 -37.24 -25.19
N PHE A 22 12.82 -38.22 -25.17
CA PHE A 22 11.53 -38.06 -24.50
C PHE A 22 11.71 -37.89 -22.99
N ARG A 23 12.56 -38.73 -22.35
CA ARG A 23 12.93 -38.58 -20.94
C ARG A 23 13.69 -37.28 -20.65
N ALA A 24 14.54 -36.82 -21.57
CA ALA A 24 15.24 -35.54 -21.41
C ALA A 24 14.26 -34.36 -21.45
N VAL A 25 13.28 -34.37 -22.37
CA VAL A 25 12.20 -33.37 -22.45
C VAL A 25 11.30 -33.44 -21.22
N GLU A 26 10.98 -34.65 -20.73
CA GLU A 26 10.17 -34.85 -19.53
C GLU A 26 10.90 -34.36 -18.26
N ILE A 27 12.20 -34.65 -18.11
CA ILE A 27 13.05 -34.12 -17.04
C ILE A 27 13.22 -32.60 -17.16
N GLN A 28 13.28 -32.05 -18.37
CA GLN A 28 13.40 -30.61 -18.61
C GLN A 28 12.07 -29.88 -18.32
N CYS A 29 10.93 -30.50 -18.62
CA CYS A 29 9.60 -30.05 -18.20
C CYS A 29 9.42 -30.17 -16.68
N LEU A 30 9.87 -31.26 -16.05
CA LEU A 30 9.82 -31.44 -14.59
C LEU A 30 10.72 -30.44 -13.87
N LYS A 31 11.92 -30.16 -14.38
CA LYS A 31 12.81 -29.09 -13.88
C LYS A 31 12.23 -27.69 -14.09
N LYS A 32 11.50 -27.44 -15.19
CA LYS A 32 10.73 -26.20 -15.41
C LYS A 32 9.51 -26.08 -14.48
N MET A 33 8.93 -27.20 -14.06
CA MET A 33 7.83 -27.22 -13.08
C MET A 33 8.35 -27.05 -11.64
N GLU A 34 9.60 -27.42 -11.35
CA GLU A 34 10.27 -27.11 -10.07
C GLU A 34 10.72 -25.64 -9.97
N SER A 35 10.88 -24.92 -11.08
CA SER A 35 11.44 -23.56 -11.11
C SER A 35 10.43 -22.42 -10.98
N HIS A 36 9.13 -22.69 -10.83
CA HIS A 36 8.14 -21.62 -10.65
C HIS A 36 8.22 -21.07 -9.22
N PRO A 37 8.38 -19.76 -9.02
CA PRO A 37 8.54 -19.20 -7.69
C PRO A 37 7.28 -19.48 -6.85
N LYS A 38 7.49 -20.08 -5.68
CA LYS A 38 6.41 -20.46 -4.78
C LYS A 38 6.17 -19.36 -3.76
N ASN A 39 4.92 -19.18 -3.35
CA ASN A 39 4.53 -18.27 -2.28
C ASN A 39 5.08 -16.83 -2.48
N VAL A 40 4.95 -16.31 -3.70
CA VAL A 40 5.37 -14.94 -4.00
C VAL A 40 4.57 -13.96 -3.16
N GLY A 41 5.26 -12.98 -2.59
CA GLY A 41 4.64 -11.91 -1.83
C GLY A 41 5.62 -11.00 -1.14
N ILE A 42 5.20 -10.38 -0.04
CA ILE A 42 5.97 -9.36 0.67
C ILE A 42 6.97 -10.04 1.61
N LEU A 43 8.25 -9.85 1.32
CA LEU A 43 9.41 -10.33 2.09
C LEU A 43 9.77 -9.40 3.24
N ALA A 44 9.78 -8.10 2.95
CA ALA A 44 10.16 -7.04 3.87
C ALA A 44 9.25 -5.83 3.64
N MET A 45 9.04 -5.05 4.69
CA MET A 45 8.26 -3.82 4.62
C MET A 45 8.88 -2.74 5.51
N GLU A 46 8.85 -1.50 5.05
CA GLU A 46 9.31 -0.32 5.77
C GLU A 46 8.33 0.83 5.55
N VAL A 47 8.22 1.70 6.57
CA VAL A 47 7.23 2.79 6.60
C VAL A 47 7.94 4.10 6.94
N TYR A 48 7.67 5.13 6.15
CA TYR A 48 8.04 6.51 6.44
C TYR A 48 6.79 7.38 6.50
N PHE A 49 6.75 8.29 7.47
CA PHE A 49 5.82 9.42 7.52
C PHE A 49 6.57 10.61 8.13
N PRO A 50 6.23 11.85 7.73
CA PRO A 50 6.79 13.07 8.32
C PRO A 50 6.65 13.06 9.85
N THR A 51 7.63 13.66 10.53
CA THR A 51 7.56 13.82 11.98
C THR A 51 6.59 14.91 12.39
N THR A 52 6.32 15.89 11.53
CA THR A 52 5.38 16.99 11.75
C THR A 52 3.93 16.50 11.70
N CYS A 53 3.16 16.83 12.73
CA CYS A 53 1.76 16.45 12.83
C CYS A 53 0.90 17.46 13.59
N VAL A 54 -0.41 17.41 13.38
CA VAL A 54 -1.41 18.22 14.10
C VAL A 54 -2.44 17.29 14.75
N GLN A 55 -2.83 17.59 15.99
CA GLN A 55 -3.84 16.80 16.71
C GLN A 55 -5.24 17.17 16.23
N GLN A 56 -6.07 16.15 15.98
CA GLN A 56 -7.43 16.36 15.47
C GLN A 56 -8.32 17.08 16.49
N GLY A 57 -8.13 16.83 17.79
CA GLY A 57 -8.87 17.56 18.84
C GLY A 57 -8.52 19.05 18.92
N ALA A 58 -7.26 19.42 18.66
CA ALA A 58 -6.85 20.81 18.55
C ALA A 58 -7.43 21.45 17.29
N LEU A 59 -7.38 20.73 16.16
CA LEU A 59 -7.95 21.18 14.89
C LEU A 59 -9.47 21.37 14.95
N GLU A 60 -10.20 20.53 15.69
CA GLU A 60 -11.64 20.73 15.96
C GLU A 60 -11.91 22.10 16.60
N THR A 61 -11.09 22.46 17.58
CA THR A 61 -11.24 23.74 18.31
C THR A 61 -10.91 24.92 17.40
N PHE A 62 -9.82 24.82 16.63
CA PHE A 62 -9.39 25.83 15.68
C PHE A 62 -10.42 26.10 14.57
N ASP A 63 -10.98 25.04 13.98
CA ASP A 63 -11.97 25.13 12.90
C ASP A 63 -13.37 25.56 13.39
N GLY A 64 -13.58 25.72 14.70
CA GLY A 64 -14.91 25.93 15.28
C GLY A 64 -15.85 24.73 15.10
N ALA A 65 -15.30 23.53 14.93
CA ALA A 65 -16.07 22.29 14.83
C ALA A 65 -16.57 21.84 16.20
N SER A 66 -17.73 21.16 16.21
CA SER A 66 -18.23 20.50 17.42
C SER A 66 -17.23 19.45 17.93
N LYS A 67 -17.00 19.40 19.24
CA LYS A 67 -16.17 18.38 19.89
C LYS A 67 -16.56 16.98 19.42
N GLY A 68 -15.59 16.19 18.97
CA GLY A 68 -15.80 14.85 18.46
C GLY A 68 -16.07 14.77 16.96
N LYS A 69 -16.21 15.88 16.23
CA LYS A 69 -16.48 15.84 14.78
C LYS A 69 -15.38 15.09 14.01
N TYR A 70 -14.11 15.29 14.36
CA TYR A 70 -12.96 14.66 13.71
C TYR A 70 -12.55 13.40 14.47
N THR A 71 -12.43 13.50 15.79
CA THR A 71 -11.96 12.39 16.66
C THR A 71 -12.94 11.22 16.75
N ILE A 72 -14.24 11.46 16.63
CA ILE A 72 -15.29 10.42 16.66
C ILE A 72 -15.98 10.29 15.30
N GLY A 73 -16.36 11.43 14.71
CA GLY A 73 -17.09 11.49 13.44
C GLY A 73 -16.27 10.96 12.26
N LEU A 74 -15.00 11.38 12.15
CA LEU A 74 -14.04 10.78 11.21
C LEU A 74 -13.28 9.61 11.84
N GLY A 75 -13.17 9.59 13.18
CA GLY A 75 -12.41 8.60 13.91
C GLY A 75 -10.89 8.80 13.82
N GLN A 76 -10.42 10.02 13.57
CA GLN A 76 -9.01 10.37 13.41
C GLN A 76 -8.46 11.02 14.67
N ASP A 77 -7.25 10.64 15.08
CA ASP A 77 -6.63 11.15 16.31
C ASP A 77 -5.60 12.24 15.98
N CYS A 78 -4.78 12.00 14.97
CA CYS A 78 -3.71 12.90 14.55
C CYS A 78 -3.51 12.82 13.02
N MET A 79 -2.92 13.87 12.44
CA MET A 79 -2.67 13.99 11.01
C MET A 79 -1.23 14.47 10.76
N THR A 80 -0.43 13.70 10.04
CA THR A 80 0.92 14.11 9.63
C THR A 80 0.87 14.89 8.32
N PHE A 81 1.81 15.81 8.12
CA PHE A 81 1.89 16.60 6.89
C PHE A 81 3.34 16.89 6.54
N CYS A 82 3.62 17.07 5.25
CA CYS A 82 4.96 17.46 4.78
C CYS A 82 5.16 18.97 4.97
N THR A 83 6.37 19.37 5.40
CA THR A 83 6.81 20.77 5.29
C THR A 83 7.49 21.02 3.93
N ASP A 84 8.02 22.23 3.69
CA ASP A 84 8.74 22.53 2.43
C ASP A 84 10.08 21.77 2.26
N LEU A 85 10.47 20.99 3.27
CA LEU A 85 11.59 20.07 3.26
C LEU A 85 11.23 18.68 2.72
N GLU A 86 9.96 18.30 2.70
CA GLU A 86 9.54 16.94 2.37
C GLU A 86 8.59 16.93 1.18
N ASP A 87 8.80 15.95 0.30
CA ASP A 87 7.87 15.65 -0.79
C ASP A 87 7.84 14.13 -1.04
N VAL A 88 7.00 13.68 -1.96
CA VAL A 88 6.88 12.23 -2.25
C VAL A 88 8.16 11.59 -2.75
N ILE A 89 9.10 12.35 -3.32
CA ILE A 89 10.41 11.85 -3.74
C ILE A 89 11.30 11.67 -2.51
N SER A 90 11.36 12.65 -1.62
CA SER A 90 12.18 12.58 -0.41
C SER A 90 11.68 11.50 0.56
N MET A 91 10.36 11.36 0.71
CA MET A 91 9.76 10.26 1.47
C MET A 91 10.11 8.90 0.87
N SER A 92 10.06 8.78 -0.47
CA SER A 92 10.39 7.55 -1.19
C SER A 92 11.87 7.18 -1.09
N LEU A 93 12.77 8.15 -1.27
CA LEU A 93 14.22 7.96 -1.08
C LEU A 93 14.51 7.48 0.34
N THR A 94 13.84 8.06 1.34
CA THR A 94 14.01 7.71 2.76
C THR A 94 13.55 6.28 3.04
N VAL A 95 12.33 5.92 2.64
CA VAL A 95 11.77 4.60 2.95
C VAL A 95 12.50 3.47 2.22
N VAL A 96 12.93 3.70 0.96
CA VAL A 96 13.71 2.71 0.20
C VAL A 96 15.09 2.51 0.81
N THR A 97 15.80 3.60 1.12
CA THR A 97 17.14 3.51 1.74
C THR A 97 17.06 2.80 3.09
N SER A 98 16.09 3.17 3.94
CA SER A 98 15.85 2.51 5.23
C SER A 98 15.54 1.02 5.08
N LEU A 99 14.75 0.62 4.07
CA LEU A 99 14.47 -0.79 3.81
C LEU A 99 15.75 -1.55 3.41
N LEU A 100 16.51 -1.03 2.45
CA LEU A 100 17.71 -1.70 1.96
C LEU A 100 18.75 -1.85 3.08
N GLU A 101 18.97 -0.81 3.88
CA GLU A 101 19.91 -0.82 4.99
C GLU A 101 19.49 -1.78 6.10
N LYS A 102 18.27 -1.67 6.62
CA LYS A 102 17.85 -2.43 7.81
C LYS A 102 17.63 -3.92 7.55
N TYR A 103 17.29 -4.30 6.31
CA TYR A 103 17.21 -5.71 5.91
C TYR A 103 18.49 -6.22 5.24
N ALA A 104 19.55 -5.39 5.18
CA ALA A 104 20.82 -5.70 4.54
C ALA A 104 20.67 -6.23 3.10
N ILE A 105 19.83 -5.57 2.31
CA ILE A 105 19.57 -5.93 0.91
C ILE A 105 20.58 -5.23 0.02
N ASP A 106 21.36 -6.03 -0.71
CA ASP A 106 22.24 -5.51 -1.76
C ASP A 106 21.39 -4.85 -2.87
N PRO A 107 21.59 -3.55 -3.18
CA PRO A 107 20.86 -2.87 -4.25
C PRO A 107 21.01 -3.54 -5.63
N MET A 108 22.07 -4.33 -5.86
CA MET A 108 22.23 -5.13 -7.09
C MET A 108 21.19 -6.25 -7.21
N GLN A 109 20.56 -6.67 -6.10
CA GLN A 109 19.53 -7.71 -6.07
C GLN A 109 18.13 -7.19 -6.37
N ILE A 110 17.97 -5.93 -6.77
CA ILE A 110 16.68 -5.39 -7.23
C ILE A 110 16.64 -5.46 -8.76
N GLY A 111 15.65 -6.19 -9.30
CA GLY A 111 15.43 -6.34 -10.76
C GLY A 111 14.20 -5.59 -11.27
N ARG A 112 13.28 -5.23 -10.38
CA ARG A 112 12.12 -4.37 -10.69
C ARG A 112 11.87 -3.39 -9.56
N LEU A 113 11.60 -2.13 -9.91
CA LEU A 113 11.21 -1.06 -8.99
C LEU A 113 10.01 -0.33 -9.58
N GLU A 114 8.90 -0.31 -8.85
CA GLU A 114 7.67 0.33 -9.32
C GLU A 114 7.05 1.21 -8.23
N VAL A 115 6.56 2.39 -8.61
CA VAL A 115 5.98 3.36 -7.68
C VAL A 115 4.48 3.50 -7.93
N GLY A 116 3.68 3.42 -6.87
CA GLY A 116 2.30 3.84 -6.86
C GLY A 116 2.17 5.22 -6.22
N SER A 117 1.61 6.18 -6.94
CA SER A 117 1.33 7.51 -6.40
C SER A 117 0.23 8.20 -7.21
N GLU A 118 -0.49 9.11 -6.56
CA GLU A 118 -1.37 10.11 -7.17
C GLU A 118 -0.91 11.56 -6.91
N THR A 119 0.22 11.76 -6.23
CA THR A 119 0.88 13.06 -6.07
C THR A 119 1.81 13.30 -7.26
N VAL A 120 1.33 14.03 -8.26
CA VAL A 120 2.09 14.33 -9.48
C VAL A 120 2.99 15.55 -9.25
N ILE A 121 4.31 15.34 -9.31
CA ILE A 121 5.32 16.41 -9.29
C ILE A 121 5.78 16.77 -10.72
N ASP A 122 5.81 15.79 -11.62
CA ASP A 122 6.15 15.97 -13.04
C ASP A 122 5.19 15.12 -13.88
N LYS A 123 4.73 15.65 -15.01
CA LYS A 123 3.73 15.01 -15.88
C LYS A 123 4.31 13.91 -16.78
N SER A 124 5.63 13.78 -16.85
CA SER A 124 6.32 12.82 -17.71
C SER A 124 7.41 12.06 -16.97
N LYS A 125 8.22 12.73 -16.14
CA LYS A 125 9.28 12.10 -15.36
C LYS A 125 8.71 11.41 -14.13
N SER A 126 8.79 10.08 -14.13
CA SER A 126 8.35 9.24 -13.01
C SER A 126 9.18 9.42 -11.74
N ILE A 127 8.55 9.27 -10.58
CA ILE A 127 9.19 9.15 -9.26
C ILE A 127 10.20 7.99 -9.29
N LYS A 128 9.87 6.87 -9.94
CA LYS A 128 10.81 5.74 -10.14
C LYS A 128 12.18 6.20 -10.65
N THR A 129 12.24 7.12 -11.61
CA THR A 129 13.52 7.60 -12.15
C THR A 129 14.29 8.51 -11.20
N TRP A 130 13.65 9.12 -10.20
CA TRP A 130 14.36 9.78 -9.10
C TRP A 130 15.00 8.76 -8.15
N LEU A 131 14.32 7.64 -7.91
CA LEU A 131 14.81 6.56 -7.04
C LEU A 131 15.99 5.78 -7.65
N MET A 132 16.14 5.79 -8.98
CA MET A 132 17.29 5.17 -9.64
C MET A 132 18.64 5.68 -9.13
N TRP A 133 18.70 6.91 -8.59
CA TRP A 133 19.90 7.46 -7.96
C TRP A 133 20.48 6.59 -6.84
N ILE A 134 19.64 5.82 -6.12
CA ILE A 134 20.09 4.86 -5.09
C ILE A 134 20.91 3.74 -5.75
N PHE A 135 20.45 3.25 -6.91
CA PHE A 135 20.96 2.07 -7.59
C PHE A 135 22.10 2.37 -8.57
N GLU A 136 22.09 3.56 -9.19
CA GLU A 136 23.15 4.04 -10.08
C GLU A 136 24.51 4.10 -9.38
N LYS A 137 24.55 4.45 -8.08
CA LYS A 137 25.77 4.46 -7.27
C LYS A 137 26.44 3.09 -7.15
N CYS A 138 25.64 2.03 -7.22
CA CYS A 138 26.11 0.64 -7.17
C CYS A 138 26.32 0.04 -8.56
N GLY A 139 25.97 0.78 -9.64
CA GLY A 139 26.04 0.30 -11.01
C GLY A 139 24.84 -0.55 -11.45
N ASN A 140 23.77 -0.64 -10.67
CA ASN A 140 22.54 -1.34 -11.06
C ASN A 140 21.58 -0.40 -11.80
N THR A 141 21.59 -0.44 -13.13
CA THR A 141 20.66 0.34 -13.97
C THR A 141 19.64 -0.53 -14.71
N GLU A 142 19.83 -1.84 -14.71
CA GLU A 142 18.93 -2.83 -15.31
C GLU A 142 17.81 -3.17 -14.33
N ILE A 143 16.89 -2.21 -14.13
CA ILE A 143 15.74 -2.34 -13.21
C ILE A 143 14.46 -1.95 -13.95
N GLU A 144 13.58 -2.93 -14.18
CA GLU A 144 12.25 -2.71 -14.77
C GLU A 144 11.33 -1.86 -13.88
N GLY A 145 10.19 -1.42 -14.44
CA GLY A 145 9.15 -0.70 -13.72
C GLY A 145 9.22 0.82 -13.86
N VAL A 146 8.08 1.46 -13.63
CA VAL A 146 7.83 2.91 -13.73
C VAL A 146 6.82 3.32 -12.65
N ASP A 147 6.06 4.39 -12.86
CA ASP A 147 4.96 4.78 -11.97
C ASP A 147 3.63 4.20 -12.46
N SER A 148 2.77 3.80 -11.53
CA SER A 148 1.41 3.31 -11.74
C SER A 148 0.41 4.21 -11.00
N THR A 149 -0.57 4.77 -11.72
CA THR A 149 -1.49 5.77 -11.16
C THR A 149 -2.95 5.46 -11.47
N ASN A 150 -3.77 5.40 -10.41
CA ASN A 150 -5.21 5.66 -10.43
C ASN A 150 -5.63 5.99 -8.99
N ALA A 151 -5.59 7.27 -8.61
CA ALA A 151 -5.85 7.71 -7.23
C ALA A 151 -5.13 6.80 -6.20
N CYS A 152 -5.79 6.46 -5.09
CA CYS A 152 -5.25 5.62 -4.02
C CYS A 152 -5.03 4.14 -4.42
N TYR A 153 -5.32 3.72 -5.66
CA TYR A 153 -5.12 2.35 -6.14
C TYR A 153 -3.71 2.08 -6.69
N GLY A 154 -2.94 3.13 -7.03
CA GLY A 154 -1.64 3.01 -7.71
C GLY A 154 -0.65 2.05 -7.04
N GLY A 155 -0.58 2.06 -5.70
CA GLY A 155 0.27 1.15 -4.92
C GLY A 155 -0.08 -0.33 -5.10
N THR A 156 -1.37 -0.64 -5.22
CA THR A 156 -1.88 -1.99 -5.50
C THR A 156 -1.63 -2.43 -6.92
N ALA A 157 -1.73 -1.52 -7.89
CA ALA A 157 -1.32 -1.80 -9.25
C ALA A 157 0.17 -2.17 -9.32
N ALA A 158 1.04 -1.35 -8.72
CA ALA A 158 2.49 -1.61 -8.66
C ALA A 158 2.82 -2.93 -7.95
N LEU A 159 2.12 -3.23 -6.85
CA LEU A 159 2.26 -4.49 -6.13
C LEU A 159 1.88 -5.70 -6.97
N PHE A 160 0.74 -5.67 -7.67
CA PHE A 160 0.34 -6.76 -8.55
C PHE A 160 1.30 -6.91 -9.72
N ASN A 161 1.77 -5.82 -10.31
CA ASN A 161 2.75 -5.85 -11.39
C ASN A 161 4.05 -6.52 -10.94
N CYS A 162 4.56 -6.20 -9.74
CA CYS A 162 5.75 -6.86 -9.20
C CYS A 162 5.54 -8.34 -8.90
N VAL A 163 4.41 -8.73 -8.30
CA VAL A 163 4.08 -10.15 -8.05
C VAL A 163 4.00 -10.91 -9.37
N ASN A 164 3.28 -10.37 -10.36
CA ASN A 164 3.16 -10.98 -11.68
C ASN A 164 4.51 -11.06 -12.40
N TRP A 165 5.39 -10.05 -12.25
CA TRP A 165 6.73 -10.05 -12.83
C TRP A 165 7.58 -11.17 -12.22
N VAL A 166 7.59 -11.34 -10.89
CA VAL A 166 8.29 -12.46 -10.25
C VAL A 166 7.77 -13.80 -10.77
N GLU A 167 6.46 -13.94 -10.99
CA GLU A 167 5.86 -15.18 -11.52
C GLU A 167 6.01 -15.37 -13.04
N SER A 168 6.55 -14.37 -13.75
CA SER A 168 6.63 -14.39 -15.20
C SER A 168 7.88 -15.11 -15.72
N SER A 169 7.91 -15.37 -17.03
CA SER A 169 9.10 -15.88 -17.71
C SER A 169 10.23 -14.85 -17.87
N SER A 170 9.98 -13.56 -17.59
CA SER A 170 11.00 -12.51 -17.62
C SER A 170 11.63 -12.27 -16.24
N TRP A 171 11.22 -13.02 -15.21
CA TRP A 171 11.88 -12.95 -13.91
C TRP A 171 13.32 -13.43 -14.01
N ASP A 172 14.25 -12.63 -13.50
CA ASP A 172 15.69 -12.85 -13.55
C ASP A 172 16.27 -13.36 -12.23
N GLY A 173 15.41 -13.72 -11.27
CA GLY A 173 15.79 -14.20 -9.94
C GLY A 173 15.95 -13.09 -8.89
N ARG A 174 15.94 -11.81 -9.27
CA ARG A 174 16.09 -10.67 -8.36
C ARG A 174 14.77 -10.28 -7.70
N TYR A 175 14.84 -9.44 -6.68
CA TYR A 175 13.66 -8.94 -5.98
C TYR A 175 12.92 -7.86 -6.77
N GLY A 176 11.60 -7.82 -6.59
CA GLY A 176 10.81 -6.64 -6.90
C GLY A 176 10.79 -5.69 -5.70
N LEU A 177 10.72 -4.39 -5.95
CA LEU A 177 10.57 -3.36 -4.93
C LEU A 177 9.39 -2.46 -5.30
N VAL A 178 8.41 -2.37 -4.41
CA VAL A 178 7.21 -1.55 -4.60
C VAL A 178 7.28 -0.38 -3.63
N VAL A 179 7.04 0.83 -4.12
CA VAL A 179 6.92 2.03 -3.27
C VAL A 179 5.52 2.60 -3.45
N SER A 180 4.77 2.79 -2.37
CA SER A 180 3.53 3.57 -2.38
C SER A 180 3.79 4.86 -1.63
N THR A 181 3.60 6.01 -2.25
CA THR A 181 3.98 7.31 -1.65
C THR A 181 3.00 8.40 -2.04
N ASP A 182 2.52 9.16 -1.06
CA ASP A 182 1.62 10.28 -1.31
C ASP A 182 1.67 11.32 -0.19
N SER A 183 1.36 12.56 -0.58
CA SER A 183 0.95 13.64 0.32
C SER A 183 -0.49 14.00 0.00
N ALA A 184 -1.41 13.70 0.92
CA ALA A 184 -2.83 13.98 0.81
C ALA A 184 -3.14 15.35 1.42
N VAL A 185 -3.26 16.36 0.56
CA VAL A 185 -3.54 17.73 0.96
C VAL A 185 -4.86 18.19 0.35
N TYR A 186 -5.64 18.96 1.11
CA TYR A 186 -6.94 19.48 0.72
C TYR A 186 -7.03 20.97 1.01
N ALA A 187 -7.83 21.67 0.20
CA ALA A 187 -8.18 23.06 0.41
C ALA A 187 -8.88 23.28 1.76
N GLU A 188 -9.05 24.55 2.12
CA GLU A 188 -9.89 24.91 3.27
C GLU A 188 -11.29 24.30 3.18
N GLY A 189 -11.76 23.78 4.31
CA GLY A 189 -13.09 23.22 4.44
C GLY A 189 -13.11 21.79 4.98
N PRO A 190 -14.23 21.07 4.82
CA PRO A 190 -14.51 19.85 5.57
C PRO A 190 -13.63 18.65 5.22
N ALA A 191 -12.87 18.71 4.12
CA ALA A 191 -11.94 17.65 3.72
C ALA A 191 -10.53 17.82 4.31
N ARG A 192 -10.11 19.04 4.72
CA ARG A 192 -8.79 19.31 5.32
C ARG A 192 -8.41 18.34 6.45
N PRO A 193 -9.30 17.99 7.40
CA PRO A 193 -8.99 17.06 8.49
C PRO A 193 -8.81 15.60 8.06
N THR A 194 -8.96 15.29 6.78
CA THR A 194 -8.76 13.94 6.22
C THR A 194 -7.47 13.80 5.43
N GLY A 195 -6.57 14.79 5.48
CA GLY A 195 -5.23 14.70 4.89
C GLY A 195 -4.32 13.70 5.59
N GLY A 196 -3.06 13.67 5.18
CA GLY A 196 -2.02 12.77 5.71
C GLY A 196 -0.85 12.65 4.73
N ALA A 197 0.28 12.09 5.16
CA ALA A 197 1.43 11.89 4.27
C ALA A 197 2.26 10.70 4.72
N ALA A 198 2.60 9.80 3.80
CA ALA A 198 3.48 8.68 4.07
C ALA A 198 4.04 8.06 2.78
N ALA A 199 5.13 7.30 2.94
CA ALA A 199 5.62 6.36 1.95
C ALA A 199 5.83 4.99 2.58
N ILE A 200 5.53 3.92 1.84
CA ILE A 200 5.75 2.53 2.24
C ILE A 200 6.52 1.82 1.15
N ALA A 201 7.61 1.15 1.52
CA ALA A 201 8.36 0.27 0.64
C ALA A 201 8.07 -1.19 1.00
N MET A 202 7.87 -2.03 -0.01
CA MET A 202 7.65 -3.47 0.12
C MET A 202 8.59 -4.22 -0.82
N LEU A 203 9.41 -5.10 -0.26
CA LEU A 203 10.26 -6.01 -1.03
C LEU A 203 9.45 -7.24 -1.42
N ILE A 204 9.46 -7.62 -2.69
CA ILE A 204 8.65 -8.69 -3.28
C ILE A 204 9.56 -9.82 -3.77
N GLY A 205 9.21 -11.05 -3.42
CA GLY A 205 9.93 -12.23 -3.91
C GLY A 205 9.28 -13.55 -3.48
N PRO A 206 9.90 -14.69 -3.85
CA PRO A 206 9.41 -16.02 -3.52
C PRO A 206 9.58 -16.33 -2.02
N ASN A 207 8.85 -17.34 -1.55
CA ASN A 207 8.91 -17.85 -0.18
C ASN A 207 8.64 -16.77 0.89
N ALA A 208 7.74 -15.84 0.57
CA ALA A 208 7.45 -14.70 1.42
C ALA A 208 6.70 -15.11 2.72
N PRO A 209 7.00 -14.46 3.86
CA PRO A 209 6.21 -14.58 5.08
C PRO A 209 4.78 -14.03 4.91
N ILE A 210 4.57 -13.15 3.93
CA ILE A 210 3.26 -12.59 3.58
C ILE A 210 3.00 -12.93 2.11
N ALA A 211 2.50 -14.15 1.87
CA ALA A 211 2.34 -14.69 0.52
C ALA A 211 0.96 -14.33 -0.06
N PHE A 212 0.89 -14.06 -1.36
CA PHE A 212 -0.40 -13.84 -2.02
C PHE A 212 -1.17 -15.15 -2.23
N GLU A 213 -2.48 -15.08 -2.06
CA GLU A 213 -3.39 -16.12 -2.54
C GLU A 213 -3.95 -15.75 -3.91
N ASN A 214 -3.09 -15.75 -4.95
CA ASN A 214 -3.39 -15.21 -6.29
C ASN A 214 -4.70 -15.68 -6.93
N LYS A 215 -5.17 -16.88 -6.55
CA LYS A 215 -6.44 -17.45 -7.00
C LYS A 215 -7.69 -16.70 -6.49
N TYR A 216 -7.58 -15.91 -5.43
CA TYR A 216 -8.70 -15.15 -4.85
C TYR A 216 -8.45 -13.63 -5.01
N ARG A 217 -8.90 -13.08 -6.14
CA ARG A 217 -8.87 -11.64 -6.42
C ARG A 217 -10.17 -11.18 -7.07
N GLY A 218 -10.91 -10.27 -6.47
CA GLY A 218 -12.11 -9.66 -7.03
C GLY A 218 -11.84 -8.20 -7.36
N THR A 219 -11.79 -7.85 -8.65
CA THR A 219 -11.51 -6.47 -9.13
C THR A 219 -12.79 -5.85 -9.66
N HIS A 220 -13.00 -4.57 -9.43
CA HIS A 220 -14.05 -3.75 -10.04
C HIS A 220 -13.47 -2.40 -10.46
N MET A 221 -13.74 -2.01 -11.71
CA MET A 221 -13.34 -0.72 -12.28
C MET A 221 -14.56 -0.15 -13.00
N ALA A 222 -14.75 1.16 -12.92
CA ALA A 222 -15.85 1.87 -13.55
C ALA A 222 -15.42 3.30 -13.88
N HIS A 223 -16.13 3.98 -14.76
CA HIS A 223 -15.96 5.41 -14.95
C HIS A 223 -16.83 6.17 -13.94
N ALA A 224 -16.23 7.03 -13.13
CA ALA A 224 -16.88 7.85 -12.11
C ALA A 224 -16.14 9.18 -11.91
N TYR A 225 -16.87 10.22 -11.48
CA TYR A 225 -16.34 11.54 -11.11
C TYR A 225 -16.52 11.80 -9.61
N ASP A 226 -16.19 10.81 -8.78
CA ASP A 226 -16.37 10.89 -7.34
C ASP A 226 -15.27 11.69 -6.63
N PHE A 227 -14.03 11.55 -7.10
CA PHE A 227 -12.87 12.35 -6.71
C PHE A 227 -11.87 12.33 -7.87
N TYR A 228 -11.36 13.51 -8.26
CA TYR A 228 -10.43 13.66 -9.37
C TYR A 228 -9.66 14.99 -9.27
N LYS A 229 -8.51 15.10 -9.94
CA LYS A 229 -7.65 16.30 -9.97
C LYS A 229 -7.59 16.89 -11.39
N PRO A 230 -8.63 17.62 -11.83
CA PRO A 230 -8.68 18.16 -13.20
C PRO A 230 -7.84 19.43 -13.37
N ASP A 231 -7.61 20.17 -12.29
CA ASP A 231 -6.76 21.37 -12.29
C ASP A 231 -5.31 20.96 -12.11
N LEU A 232 -4.51 21.08 -13.18
CA LEU A 232 -3.11 20.69 -13.18
C LEU A 232 -2.19 21.67 -12.42
N ALA A 233 -2.70 22.85 -12.07
CA ALA A 233 -1.94 23.87 -11.35
C ALA A 233 -2.18 23.82 -9.83
N SER A 234 -3.18 23.07 -9.37
CA SER A 234 -3.53 22.93 -7.95
C SER A 234 -3.23 21.51 -7.45
N GLU A 235 -2.77 21.40 -6.20
CA GLU A 235 -2.64 20.10 -5.53
C GLU A 235 -4.01 19.54 -5.11
N TYR A 236 -5.02 20.42 -5.01
CA TYR A 236 -6.30 20.07 -4.42
C TYR A 236 -7.23 19.33 -5.41
N PRO A 237 -7.92 18.28 -4.94
CA PRO A 237 -8.88 17.55 -5.75
C PRO A 237 -10.24 18.25 -5.81
N VAL A 238 -10.98 17.96 -6.89
CA VAL A 238 -12.43 18.13 -6.93
C VAL A 238 -13.06 16.86 -6.33
N VAL A 239 -13.95 17.04 -5.34
CA VAL A 239 -14.52 15.93 -4.57
C VAL A 239 -16.04 16.06 -4.45
N ASP A 240 -16.77 15.05 -4.89
CA ASP A 240 -18.17 14.84 -4.49
C ASP A 240 -18.18 13.82 -3.34
N GLY A 241 -18.20 14.33 -2.10
CA GLY A 241 -18.08 13.49 -0.91
C GLY A 241 -19.22 12.49 -0.69
N LYS A 242 -20.41 12.74 -1.26
CA LYS A 242 -21.53 11.79 -1.20
C LYS A 242 -21.34 10.70 -2.25
N LEU A 243 -21.02 11.09 -3.49
CA LEU A 243 -20.75 10.13 -4.56
C LEU A 243 -19.54 9.24 -4.22
N SER A 244 -18.47 9.80 -3.64
CA SER A 244 -17.28 9.04 -3.22
C SER A 244 -17.59 7.92 -2.23
N GLN A 245 -18.44 8.16 -1.24
CA GLN A 245 -18.88 7.10 -0.32
C GLN A 245 -19.70 6.02 -1.05
N ASN A 246 -20.61 6.40 -1.93
CA ASN A 246 -21.41 5.44 -2.71
C ASN A 246 -20.53 4.58 -3.64
N CYS A 247 -19.63 5.22 -4.38
CA CYS A 247 -18.68 4.57 -5.28
C CYS A 247 -17.76 3.60 -4.52
N TYR A 248 -17.28 3.98 -3.33
CA TYR A 248 -16.50 3.10 -2.47
C TYR A 248 -17.29 1.85 -2.06
N LEU A 249 -18.52 2.01 -1.55
CA LEU A 249 -19.34 0.88 -1.07
C LEU A 249 -19.79 -0.04 -2.21
N MET A 250 -20.16 0.53 -3.37
CA MET A 250 -20.46 -0.24 -4.58
C MET A 250 -19.26 -1.07 -5.04
N ALA A 251 -18.08 -0.45 -5.08
CA ALA A 251 -16.84 -1.13 -5.44
C ALA A 251 -16.47 -2.24 -4.44
N LEU A 252 -16.70 -2.00 -3.15
CA LEU A 252 -16.50 -2.98 -2.07
C LEU A 252 -17.41 -4.20 -2.26
N ASP A 253 -18.71 -3.99 -2.50
CA ASP A 253 -19.68 -5.06 -2.75
C ASP A 253 -19.29 -5.88 -3.98
N SER A 254 -18.99 -5.21 -5.10
CA SER A 254 -18.61 -5.88 -6.34
C SER A 254 -17.33 -6.71 -6.18
N CYS A 255 -16.30 -6.14 -5.54
CA CYS A 255 -15.05 -6.84 -5.28
C CYS A 255 -15.24 -8.03 -4.34
N TYR A 256 -16.02 -7.86 -3.26
CA TYR A 256 -16.26 -8.92 -2.29
C TYR A 256 -17.05 -10.08 -2.90
N ASN A 257 -18.09 -9.79 -3.67
CA ASN A 257 -18.89 -10.82 -4.35
C ASN A 257 -18.06 -11.57 -5.41
N ARG A 258 -17.21 -10.88 -6.16
CA ARG A 258 -16.26 -11.52 -7.11
C ARG A 258 -15.23 -12.39 -6.38
N PHE A 259 -14.69 -11.92 -5.25
CA PHE A 259 -13.77 -12.68 -4.41
C PHE A 259 -14.45 -13.96 -3.89
N CYS A 260 -15.64 -13.83 -3.30
CA CYS A 260 -16.41 -14.96 -2.75
C CYS A 260 -16.78 -15.98 -3.82
N ASN A 261 -17.13 -15.53 -5.02
CA ASN A 261 -17.42 -16.42 -6.16
C ASN A 261 -16.18 -17.21 -6.60
N LYS A 262 -15.01 -16.57 -6.66
CA LYS A 262 -13.74 -17.26 -6.95
C LYS A 262 -13.36 -18.25 -5.84
N PHE A 263 -13.56 -17.86 -4.59
CA PHE A 263 -13.34 -18.74 -3.45
C PHE A 263 -14.22 -19.99 -3.52
N LYS A 264 -15.54 -19.83 -3.70
CA LYS A 264 -16.49 -20.94 -3.85
C LYS A 264 -16.13 -21.88 -5.00
N LYS A 265 -15.74 -21.33 -6.16
CA LYS A 265 -15.34 -22.15 -7.32
C LYS A 265 -14.08 -22.98 -7.09
N ARG A 266 -13.15 -22.50 -6.25
CA ARG A 266 -11.85 -23.14 -6.03
C ARG A 266 -11.84 -24.07 -4.83
N ASP A 267 -12.56 -23.71 -3.77
CA ASP A 267 -12.52 -24.41 -2.48
C ASP A 267 -13.80 -25.21 -2.19
N GLY A 268 -14.81 -25.12 -3.07
CA GLY A 268 -16.05 -25.89 -2.96
C GLY A 268 -17.01 -25.43 -1.86
N ARG A 269 -16.67 -24.37 -1.12
CA ARG A 269 -17.48 -23.80 -0.03
C ARG A 269 -17.61 -22.28 -0.12
N GLN A 270 -18.68 -21.73 0.44
CA GLN A 270 -18.87 -20.28 0.47
C GLN A 270 -17.84 -19.61 1.40
N PHE A 271 -17.39 -18.42 1.01
CA PHE A 271 -16.57 -17.56 1.86
C PHE A 271 -17.47 -16.73 2.79
N SER A 272 -17.06 -16.57 4.04
CA SER A 272 -17.61 -15.59 4.98
C SER A 272 -16.48 -14.83 5.67
N LEU A 273 -16.81 -13.76 6.39
CA LEU A 273 -15.84 -13.01 7.20
C LEU A 273 -15.19 -13.84 8.32
N LEU A 274 -15.69 -15.04 8.63
CA LEU A 274 -15.00 -15.98 9.53
C LEU A 274 -13.77 -16.62 8.88
N ASP A 275 -13.68 -16.63 7.56
CA ASP A 275 -12.58 -17.25 6.79
C ASP A 275 -11.36 -16.35 6.62
N ALA A 276 -11.43 -15.09 7.06
CA ALA A 276 -10.30 -14.18 7.18
C ALA A 276 -10.09 -13.83 8.65
N ASP A 277 -8.86 -13.95 9.13
CA ASP A 277 -8.50 -13.61 10.50
C ASP A 277 -8.45 -12.10 10.72
N TYR A 278 -7.99 -11.35 9.72
CA TYR A 278 -8.05 -9.89 9.70
C TYR A 278 -8.54 -9.35 8.36
N VAL A 279 -9.04 -8.12 8.39
CA VAL A 279 -9.40 -7.34 7.21
C VAL A 279 -8.71 -5.99 7.27
N ALA A 280 -7.91 -5.68 6.25
CA ALA A 280 -7.35 -4.36 6.01
C ALA A 280 -8.06 -3.70 4.83
N LEU A 281 -8.45 -2.45 5.01
CA LEU A 281 -9.20 -1.66 4.04
C LEU A 281 -8.43 -0.37 3.74
N HIS A 282 -8.52 0.14 2.52
CA HIS A 282 -8.11 1.52 2.25
C HIS A 282 -8.82 2.45 3.23
N SER A 283 -8.04 3.26 3.96
CA SER A 283 -8.45 3.98 5.15
C SER A 283 -8.26 5.49 4.95
N PRO A 284 -9.14 6.18 4.20
CA PRO A 284 -9.07 7.64 4.09
C PRO A 284 -9.41 8.32 5.42
N TYR A 285 -10.32 7.71 6.19
CA TYR A 285 -10.57 8.01 7.59
C TYR A 285 -11.24 6.81 8.26
N ASN A 286 -11.09 6.68 9.58
CA ASN A 286 -11.46 5.45 10.29
C ASN A 286 -12.97 5.16 10.28
N LYS A 287 -13.83 6.18 10.26
CA LYS A 287 -15.27 5.97 10.18
C LYS A 287 -15.67 5.23 8.90
N LEU A 288 -15.04 5.51 7.75
CA LEU A 288 -15.34 4.77 6.52
C LEU A 288 -14.94 3.29 6.65
N VAL A 289 -13.84 2.99 7.34
CA VAL A 289 -13.39 1.61 7.61
C VAL A 289 -14.43 0.85 8.44
N GLN A 290 -14.99 1.48 9.48
CA GLN A 290 -16.07 0.92 10.29
C GLN A 290 -17.31 0.61 9.43
N LYS A 291 -17.75 1.57 8.62
CA LYS A 291 -18.89 1.42 7.70
C LYS A 291 -18.65 0.31 6.67
N SER A 292 -17.43 0.24 6.14
CA SER A 292 -17.04 -0.72 5.10
C SER A 292 -17.06 -2.15 5.63
N PHE A 293 -16.50 -2.39 6.82
CA PHE A 293 -16.59 -3.73 7.41
C PHE A 293 -18.03 -4.12 7.75
N ALA A 294 -18.83 -3.17 8.27
CA ALA A 294 -20.26 -3.39 8.48
C ALA A 294 -20.99 -3.73 7.16
N ARG A 295 -20.61 -3.10 6.04
CA ARG A 295 -21.13 -3.43 4.71
C ARG A 295 -20.75 -4.83 4.23
N LEU A 296 -19.51 -5.27 4.49
CA LEU A 296 -19.11 -6.66 4.21
C LEU A 296 -19.95 -7.66 5.02
N PHE A 297 -20.23 -7.34 6.28
CA PHE A 297 -21.08 -8.17 7.14
C PHE A 297 -22.53 -8.20 6.62
N PHE A 298 -23.05 -7.08 6.12
CA PHE A 298 -24.35 -7.06 5.44
C PHE A 298 -24.36 -7.90 4.15
N ASN A 299 -23.28 -7.91 3.37
CA ASN A 299 -23.16 -8.82 2.22
C ASN A 299 -23.16 -10.29 2.64
N ASP A 300 -22.52 -10.63 3.76
CA ASP A 300 -22.58 -11.99 4.32
C ASP A 300 -24.03 -12.37 4.67
N PHE A 301 -24.79 -11.44 5.24
CA PHE A 301 -26.23 -11.62 5.51
C PHE A 301 -27.03 -11.87 4.23
N LEU A 302 -26.88 -11.03 3.20
CA LEU A 302 -27.57 -11.18 1.91
C LEU A 302 -27.26 -12.50 1.21
N ARG A 303 -26.08 -13.08 1.47
CA ARG A 303 -25.66 -14.37 0.90
C ARG A 303 -25.93 -15.56 1.82
N HIS A 304 -26.57 -15.34 2.97
CA HIS A 304 -26.78 -16.35 4.02
C HIS A 304 -25.49 -17.07 4.44
N ALA A 305 -24.41 -16.32 4.60
CA ALA A 305 -23.09 -16.86 4.94
C ALA A 305 -22.97 -17.20 6.43
N SER A 306 -22.03 -18.10 6.75
CA SER A 306 -21.86 -18.68 8.11
C SER A 306 -21.49 -17.70 9.22
N SER A 307 -21.08 -16.48 8.88
CA SER A 307 -20.74 -15.41 9.84
C SER A 307 -21.97 -14.77 10.49
N VAL A 308 -23.18 -15.00 9.94
CA VAL A 308 -24.43 -14.41 10.40
C VAL A 308 -25.27 -15.46 11.13
N GLY A 309 -25.37 -15.33 12.46
CA GLY A 309 -26.23 -16.18 13.29
C GLY A 309 -27.72 -15.81 13.18
N SER A 310 -28.61 -16.71 13.60
CA SER A 310 -30.07 -16.54 13.49
C SER A 310 -30.60 -15.27 14.15
N ASN A 311 -30.11 -14.95 15.36
CA ASN A 311 -30.47 -13.74 16.10
C ASN A 311 -30.02 -12.42 15.41
N ILE A 312 -28.97 -12.48 14.59
CA ILE A 312 -28.49 -11.32 13.81
C ILE A 312 -29.28 -11.21 12.51
N GLN A 313 -29.67 -12.34 11.93
CA GLN A 313 -30.50 -12.38 10.73
C GLN A 313 -31.81 -11.62 10.92
N GLU A 314 -32.52 -11.84 12.04
CA GLU A 314 -33.76 -11.12 12.38
C GLU A 314 -33.58 -9.59 12.43
N LYS A 315 -32.40 -9.10 12.81
CA LYS A 315 -32.11 -7.66 12.89
C LYS A 315 -31.84 -7.02 11.52
N LEU A 316 -31.34 -7.79 10.56
CA LEU A 316 -30.98 -7.31 9.23
C LEU A 316 -32.10 -7.57 8.19
N GLU A 317 -33.00 -8.51 8.46
CA GLU A 317 -34.15 -8.87 7.62
C GLU A 317 -34.98 -7.68 7.13
N PRO A 318 -35.30 -6.65 7.96
CA PRO A 318 -36.06 -5.48 7.50
C PRO A 318 -35.40 -4.69 6.36
N TYR A 319 -34.10 -4.90 6.13
CA TYR A 319 -33.32 -4.19 5.11
C TYR A 319 -32.98 -5.06 3.90
N ALA A 320 -33.36 -6.34 3.88
CA ALA A 320 -33.01 -7.27 2.81
C ALA A 320 -33.59 -6.88 1.44
N GLY A 321 -34.74 -6.20 1.43
CA GLY A 321 -35.44 -5.77 0.23
C GLY A 321 -35.03 -4.40 -0.31
N LEU A 322 -34.10 -3.68 0.34
CA LEU A 322 -33.62 -2.40 -0.16
C LEU A 322 -32.89 -2.59 -1.49
N SER A 323 -33.12 -1.69 -2.45
CA SER A 323 -32.27 -1.60 -3.63
C SER A 323 -30.84 -1.23 -3.25
N GLU A 324 -29.87 -1.44 -4.15
CA GLU A 324 -28.47 -1.08 -3.89
C GLU A 324 -28.33 0.39 -3.51
N GLU A 325 -28.93 1.30 -4.27
CA GLU A 325 -28.86 2.75 -4.04
C GLU A 325 -29.48 3.17 -2.68
N GLU A 326 -30.64 2.61 -2.34
CA GLU A 326 -31.27 2.83 -1.03
C GLU A 326 -30.38 2.30 0.10
N SER A 327 -29.74 1.15 -0.11
CA SER A 327 -28.89 0.52 0.89
C SER A 327 -27.61 1.33 1.18
N TYR A 328 -27.03 2.02 0.19
CA TYR A 328 -25.85 2.87 0.39
C TYR A 328 -26.18 4.16 1.16
N SER A 329 -27.42 4.64 1.05
CA SER A 329 -27.87 5.90 1.66
C SER A 329 -28.63 5.72 2.99
N SER A 330 -29.03 4.49 3.33
CA SER A 330 -29.77 4.17 4.54
C SER A 330 -28.90 4.25 5.81
N ARG A 331 -29.10 5.33 6.58
CA ARG A 331 -28.44 5.52 7.89
C ARG A 331 -28.83 4.45 8.90
N GLU A 332 -30.06 3.95 8.86
CA GLU A 332 -30.51 2.91 9.79
C GLU A 332 -29.86 1.56 9.48
N LEU A 333 -29.73 1.20 8.20
CA LEU A 333 -28.95 0.02 7.82
C LEU A 333 -27.49 0.17 8.26
N GLU A 334 -26.88 1.34 8.06
CA GLU A 334 -25.51 1.61 8.49
C GLU A 334 -25.34 1.41 10.01
N LYS A 335 -26.27 1.93 10.80
CA LYS A 335 -26.27 1.84 12.27
C LYS A 335 -26.43 0.40 12.74
N VAL A 336 -27.44 -0.32 12.24
CA VAL A 336 -27.70 -1.71 12.64
C VAL A 336 -26.53 -2.60 12.21
N SER A 337 -26.02 -2.44 10.99
CA SER A 337 -24.88 -3.20 10.49
C SER A 337 -23.63 -2.99 11.34
N GLN A 338 -23.33 -1.75 11.74
CA GLN A 338 -22.21 -1.45 12.64
C GLN A 338 -22.40 -2.11 14.02
N GLN A 339 -23.61 -2.06 14.58
CA GLN A 339 -23.90 -2.66 15.88
C GLN A 339 -23.70 -4.18 15.87
N VAL A 340 -24.22 -4.88 14.85
CA VAL A 340 -24.11 -6.34 14.77
C VAL A 340 -22.70 -6.81 14.37
N ALA A 341 -21.99 -6.02 13.56
CA ALA A 341 -20.63 -6.34 13.13
C ALA A 341 -19.56 -5.98 14.18
N LYS A 342 -19.89 -5.19 15.21
CA LYS A 342 -18.93 -4.64 16.18
C LYS A 342 -17.97 -5.68 16.80
N PRO A 343 -18.43 -6.85 17.28
CA PRO A 343 -17.51 -7.85 17.86
C PRO A 343 -16.48 -8.37 16.84
N LEU A 344 -16.90 -8.59 15.59
CA LEU A 344 -16.00 -9.01 14.53
C LEU A 344 -15.11 -7.86 14.04
N TYR A 345 -15.60 -6.62 14.05
CA TYR A 345 -14.79 -5.44 13.74
C TYR A 345 -13.64 -5.30 14.74
N ASP A 346 -13.93 -5.43 16.03
CA ASP A 346 -12.92 -5.33 17.09
C ASP A 346 -11.85 -6.41 16.97
N ALA A 347 -12.25 -7.63 16.63
CA ALA A 347 -11.33 -8.75 16.47
C ALA A 347 -10.50 -8.66 15.17
N LYS A 348 -11.15 -8.31 14.05
CA LYS A 348 -10.59 -8.51 12.70
C LYS A 348 -10.09 -7.22 12.04
N VAL A 349 -10.60 -6.06 12.43
CA VAL A 349 -10.31 -4.78 11.75
C VAL A 349 -9.61 -3.78 12.64
N GLN A 350 -10.02 -3.65 13.91
CA GLN A 350 -9.41 -2.68 14.84
C GLN A 350 -7.87 -2.75 14.87
N PRO A 351 -7.22 -3.93 14.83
CA PRO A 351 -5.75 -4.01 14.78
C PRO A 351 -5.12 -3.36 13.55
N SER A 352 -5.87 -3.17 12.45
CA SER A 352 -5.42 -2.49 11.23
C SER A 352 -5.49 -0.96 11.31
N THR A 353 -6.09 -0.41 12.35
CA THR A 353 -6.46 1.02 12.39
C THR A 353 -5.42 1.92 13.06
N PHE A 354 -4.41 1.34 13.70
CA PHE A 354 -3.44 2.07 14.53
C PHE A 354 -2.73 3.20 13.77
N LEU A 355 -2.04 2.87 12.67
CA LEU A 355 -1.30 3.86 11.90
C LEU A 355 -2.23 4.84 11.13
N PRO A 356 -3.29 4.38 10.43
CA PRO A 356 -4.22 5.31 9.76
C PRO A 356 -4.87 6.35 10.67
N LYS A 357 -5.21 5.99 11.92
CA LYS A 357 -5.79 6.92 12.90
C LYS A 357 -4.81 7.99 13.38
N GLN A 358 -3.53 7.66 13.40
CA GLN A 358 -2.47 8.52 13.90
C GLN A 358 -1.82 9.36 12.81
N VAL A 359 -1.87 8.93 11.55
CA VAL A 359 -1.18 9.58 10.43
C VAL A 359 -2.16 10.32 9.51
N GLY A 360 -3.40 9.86 9.39
CA GLY A 360 -4.37 10.37 8.43
C GLY A 360 -4.40 9.59 7.12
N ASN A 361 -4.96 10.18 6.07
CA ASN A 361 -5.03 9.54 4.76
C ASN A 361 -3.68 9.56 4.07
N MET A 362 -3.17 8.39 3.74
CA MET A 362 -1.88 8.21 3.05
C MET A 362 -2.07 7.79 1.58
N TYR A 363 -3.25 8.05 1.00
CA TYR A 363 -3.67 7.65 -0.35
C TYR A 363 -3.21 6.22 -0.71
N THR A 364 -2.28 6.04 -1.66
CA THR A 364 -1.83 4.71 -2.12
C THR A 364 -1.18 3.87 -1.03
N ALA A 365 -0.53 4.51 -0.05
CA ALA A 365 0.09 3.84 1.08
C ALA A 365 -0.93 3.45 2.18
N SER A 366 -2.15 3.99 2.17
CA SER A 366 -3.12 3.83 3.26
C SER A 366 -3.51 2.37 3.54
N LEU A 367 -3.73 1.55 2.50
CA LEU A 367 -4.01 0.12 2.69
C LEU A 367 -2.81 -0.62 3.31
N TYR A 368 -1.60 -0.26 2.89
CA TYR A 368 -0.37 -0.90 3.37
C TYR A 368 0.00 -0.44 4.78
N ALA A 369 -0.38 0.79 5.15
CA ALA A 369 -0.32 1.27 6.53
C ALA A 369 -1.28 0.49 7.45
N ALA A 370 -2.45 0.11 6.93
CA ALA A 370 -3.37 -0.76 7.65
C ALA A 370 -2.79 -2.18 7.83
N LEU A 371 -2.12 -2.73 6.80
CA LEU A 371 -1.36 -3.99 6.92
C LEU A 371 -0.20 -3.89 7.92
N ALA A 372 0.56 -2.80 7.87
CA ALA A 372 1.65 -2.49 8.81
C ALA A 372 1.14 -2.46 10.25
N SER A 373 -0.05 -1.90 10.47
CA SER A 373 -0.71 -1.87 11.78
C SER A 373 -1.07 -3.27 12.27
N ILE A 374 -1.59 -4.15 11.41
CA ILE A 374 -1.87 -5.56 11.77
C ILE A 374 -0.57 -6.25 12.19
N ILE A 375 0.50 -6.10 11.42
CA ILE A 375 1.81 -6.69 11.71
C ILE A 375 2.35 -6.18 13.04
N HIS A 376 2.36 -4.85 13.23
CA HIS A 376 2.80 -4.25 14.48
C HIS A 376 2.04 -4.80 15.70
N ASN A 377 0.70 -4.85 15.62
CA ASN A 377 -0.15 -5.24 16.74
C ASN A 377 -0.22 -6.75 16.98
N LYS A 378 0.03 -7.59 15.97
CA LYS A 378 -0.30 -9.02 16.01
C LYS A 378 0.83 -9.96 15.57
N HIS A 379 2.01 -9.47 15.19
CA HIS A 379 3.12 -10.29 14.65
C HIS A 379 3.38 -11.61 15.42
N GLY A 380 3.26 -11.61 16.75
CA GLY A 380 3.42 -12.81 17.59
C GLY A 380 2.39 -13.93 17.38
N SER A 381 1.25 -13.66 16.75
CA SER A 381 0.17 -14.64 16.51
C SER A 381 -0.27 -14.75 15.04
N LEU A 382 0.38 -14.05 14.11
CA LEU A 382 -0.02 -14.02 12.70
C LEU A 382 0.23 -15.31 11.92
N LYS A 383 1.05 -16.25 12.42
CA LYS A 383 1.42 -17.46 11.66
C LYS A 383 0.19 -18.25 11.22
N GLY A 384 0.07 -18.49 9.91
CA GLY A 384 -1.03 -19.25 9.32
C GLY A 384 -2.33 -18.46 9.14
N GLN A 385 -2.39 -17.20 9.55
CA GLN A 385 -3.59 -16.37 9.45
C GLN A 385 -3.77 -15.80 8.04
N ARG A 386 -5.02 -15.56 7.65
CA ARG A 386 -5.39 -14.91 6.39
C ARG A 386 -5.76 -13.45 6.64
N VAL A 387 -5.20 -12.55 5.83
CA VAL A 387 -5.56 -11.13 5.81
C VAL A 387 -6.31 -10.84 4.51
N LEU A 388 -7.57 -10.40 4.62
CA LEU A 388 -8.35 -9.89 3.50
C LEU A 388 -8.01 -8.41 3.27
N MET A 389 -7.70 -8.04 2.04
CA MET A 389 -7.23 -6.72 1.65
C MET A 389 -8.23 -6.10 0.68
N PHE A 390 -8.64 -4.85 0.90
CA PHE A 390 -9.43 -4.08 -0.07
C PHE A 390 -8.75 -2.76 -0.42
N SER A 391 -8.32 -2.64 -1.68
CA SER A 391 -7.79 -1.40 -2.23
C SER A 391 -8.86 -0.71 -3.07
N TYR A 392 -8.97 0.60 -2.90
CA TYR A 392 -9.87 1.47 -3.64
C TYR A 392 -9.09 2.72 -4.07
N GLY A 393 -9.35 3.21 -5.28
CA GLY A 393 -8.98 4.53 -5.74
C GLY A 393 -10.12 5.08 -6.60
N SER A 394 -10.50 6.34 -6.37
CA SER A 394 -11.55 7.03 -7.10
C SER A 394 -11.30 7.12 -8.61
N GLY A 395 -12.37 7.36 -9.37
CA GLY A 395 -12.35 7.39 -10.84
C GLY A 395 -13.05 6.26 -11.61
N LEU A 396 -13.20 5.00 -11.16
CA LEU A 396 -12.61 4.31 -10.01
C LEU A 396 -11.99 2.96 -10.40
N ALA A 397 -11.01 2.55 -9.60
CA ALA A 397 -10.39 1.23 -9.66
C ALA A 397 -10.30 0.61 -8.25
N SER A 398 -10.63 -0.66 -8.14
CA SER A 398 -10.65 -1.36 -6.86
C SER A 398 -10.37 -2.85 -7.00
N THR A 399 -9.74 -3.43 -5.98
CA THR A 399 -9.54 -4.87 -5.89
C THR A 399 -9.58 -5.34 -4.44
N MET A 400 -10.34 -6.40 -4.21
CA MET A 400 -10.23 -7.24 -3.01
C MET A 400 -9.36 -8.47 -3.29
N PHE A 401 -8.40 -8.73 -2.43
CA PHE A 401 -7.47 -9.87 -2.52
C PHE A 401 -7.13 -10.39 -1.13
N SER A 402 -6.48 -11.55 -1.03
CA SER A 402 -6.04 -12.07 0.27
C SER A 402 -4.57 -12.44 0.30
N LEU A 403 -4.01 -12.31 1.51
CA LEU A 403 -2.66 -12.67 1.87
C LEU A 403 -2.71 -13.79 2.90
N LYS A 404 -1.82 -14.77 2.77
CA LYS A 404 -1.62 -15.84 3.74
C LYS A 404 -0.31 -15.60 4.46
N ILE A 405 -0.37 -15.44 5.77
CA ILE A 405 0.82 -15.32 6.61
C ILE A 405 1.44 -16.70 6.79
N ARG A 406 2.74 -16.80 6.56
CA ARG A 406 3.54 -18.02 6.63
C ARG A 406 4.69 -17.85 7.61
N GLU A 407 5.32 -18.97 7.92
CA GLU A 407 6.62 -18.95 8.55
C GLU A 407 7.65 -18.42 7.54
N GLY A 408 8.37 -17.39 7.96
CA GLY A 408 9.48 -16.83 7.22
C GLY A 408 10.82 -17.26 7.81
N GLN A 409 11.91 -16.88 7.16
CA GLN A 409 13.27 -17.05 7.67
C GLN A 409 13.92 -15.68 7.75
N HIS A 410 14.68 -15.43 8.82
CA HIS A 410 15.37 -14.15 9.00
C HIS A 410 16.25 -13.83 7.77
N PRO A 411 16.22 -12.60 7.23
CA PRO A 411 15.56 -11.40 7.77
C PRO A 411 14.07 -11.24 7.41
N PHE A 412 13.51 -12.14 6.61
CA PHE A 412 12.13 -12.08 6.12
C PHE A 412 11.16 -12.84 7.04
N THR A 413 10.92 -12.30 8.25
CA THR A 413 9.89 -12.80 9.18
C THR A 413 8.93 -11.69 9.56
N VAL A 414 7.69 -12.03 9.91
CA VAL A 414 6.70 -11.02 10.34
C VAL A 414 7.13 -10.30 11.64
N SER A 415 7.81 -11.00 12.55
CA SER A 415 8.38 -10.39 13.75
C SER A 415 9.47 -9.38 13.41
N ASN A 416 10.42 -9.73 12.54
CA ASN A 416 11.47 -8.80 12.13
C ASN A 416 10.88 -7.61 11.34
N ILE A 417 9.83 -7.82 10.54
CA ILE A 417 9.12 -6.72 9.89
C ILE A 417 8.53 -5.74 10.93
N ALA A 418 7.89 -6.26 11.98
CA ALA A 418 7.35 -5.41 13.05
C ALA A 418 8.44 -4.62 13.78
N GLU A 419 9.57 -5.26 14.09
CA GLU A 419 10.73 -4.66 14.75
C GLU A 419 11.38 -3.57 13.89
N VAL A 420 11.64 -3.86 12.61
CA VAL A 420 12.27 -2.91 11.66
C VAL A 420 11.41 -1.67 11.42
N MET A 421 10.09 -1.87 11.24
CA MET A 421 9.16 -0.77 11.04
C MET A 421 9.09 0.15 12.26
N ASN A 422 9.22 -0.39 13.49
CA ASN A 422 9.24 0.33 14.76
C ASN A 422 8.18 1.44 14.87
N LEU A 423 6.92 1.10 14.56
CA LEU A 423 5.85 2.11 14.36
C LEU A 423 5.58 2.95 15.60
N GLN A 424 5.51 2.33 16.79
CA GLN A 424 5.24 3.05 18.05
C GLN A 424 6.31 4.12 18.31
N SER A 425 7.59 3.75 18.26
CA SER A 425 8.69 4.71 18.48
C SER A 425 8.68 5.84 17.45
N LYS A 426 8.38 5.54 16.16
CA LYS A 426 8.24 6.58 15.14
C LYS A 426 7.07 7.52 15.47
N LEU A 427 5.93 7.02 15.91
CA LEU A 427 4.78 7.86 16.27
C LEU A 427 5.05 8.72 17.50
N ASP A 428 5.77 8.19 18.50
CA ASP A 428 6.12 8.90 19.72
C ASP A 428 7.19 9.99 19.47
N SER A 429 8.02 9.82 18.45
CA SER A 429 9.07 10.78 18.08
C SER A 429 8.56 11.94 17.19
N ARG A 430 7.25 12.15 17.10
CA ARG A 430 6.67 13.19 16.26
C ARG A 430 6.71 14.55 16.94
N HIS A 431 6.64 15.59 16.12
CA HIS A 431 6.59 16.98 16.53
C HIS A 431 5.21 17.55 16.23
N GLU A 432 4.49 17.84 17.31
CA GLU A 432 3.16 18.43 17.23
C GLU A 432 3.24 19.92 16.90
N PHE A 433 2.47 20.34 15.90
CA PHE A 433 2.27 21.72 15.50
C PHE A 433 0.93 22.23 16.01
N ALA A 434 0.88 23.50 16.39
CA ALA A 434 -0.39 24.18 16.61
C ALA A 434 -1.17 24.25 15.28
N PRO A 435 -2.51 24.21 15.30
CA PRO A 435 -3.32 24.33 14.09
C PRO A 435 -3.01 25.57 13.23
N GLU A 436 -2.63 26.69 13.86
CA GLU A 436 -2.19 27.91 13.19
C GLU A 436 -0.93 27.68 12.35
N ASP A 437 0.11 27.08 12.94
CA ASP A 437 1.38 26.78 12.27
C ASP A 437 1.17 25.75 11.15
N PHE A 438 0.27 24.78 11.35
CA PHE A 438 -0.13 23.83 10.32
C PHE A 438 -0.79 24.54 9.13
N VAL A 439 -1.74 25.46 9.37
CA VAL A 439 -2.41 26.19 8.30
C VAL A 439 -1.44 27.13 7.57
N ASP A 440 -0.52 27.77 8.27
CA ASP A 440 0.51 28.60 7.63
C ASP A 440 1.49 27.76 6.81
N ASN A 441 1.81 26.54 7.27
CA ASN A 441 2.55 25.58 6.47
C ASN A 441 1.80 25.18 5.18
N LEU A 442 0.49 24.93 5.26
CA LEU A 442 -0.30 24.62 4.05
C LEU A 442 -0.28 25.76 3.03
N LYS A 443 -0.41 27.01 3.49
CA LYS A 443 -0.29 28.19 2.61
C LYS A 443 1.10 28.26 1.97
N LEU A 444 2.16 27.99 2.73
CA LEU A 444 3.51 27.92 2.17
C LEU A 444 3.59 26.82 1.10
N MET A 445 3.11 25.62 1.38
CA MET A 445 3.14 24.50 0.42
C MET A 445 2.36 24.81 -0.86
N GLU A 446 1.23 25.51 -0.77
CA GLU A 446 0.48 25.99 -1.93
C GLU A 446 1.32 26.91 -2.82
N THR A 447 2.13 27.80 -2.24
CA THR A 447 3.07 28.65 -3.03
C THR A 447 4.25 27.86 -3.63
N ARG A 448 4.58 26.69 -3.08
CA ARG A 448 5.66 25.81 -3.58
C ARG A 448 5.18 24.82 -4.64
N TYR A 449 3.89 24.49 -4.65
CA TYR A 449 3.32 23.54 -5.60
C TYR A 449 3.48 24.08 -7.04
N GLY A 450 4.13 23.30 -7.91
CA GLY A 450 4.41 23.70 -9.28
C GLY A 450 5.38 24.89 -9.45
N ALA A 451 6.02 25.37 -8.37
CA ALA A 451 6.95 26.50 -8.41
C ALA A 451 8.38 26.08 -8.76
N LYS A 452 9.22 27.10 -9.06
CA LYS A 452 10.66 26.99 -9.32
C LYS A 452 11.42 28.15 -8.66
N ASP A 453 12.74 28.13 -8.74
CA ASP A 453 13.61 29.19 -8.21
C ASP A 453 13.44 29.45 -6.72
N PHE A 454 13.47 28.39 -5.91
CA PHE A 454 13.43 28.52 -4.46
C PHE A 454 14.38 27.57 -3.74
N VAL A 455 14.78 27.98 -2.55
CA VAL A 455 15.48 27.15 -1.56
C VAL A 455 14.47 26.82 -0.47
N SER A 456 14.50 25.61 0.08
CA SER A 456 13.65 25.27 1.22
C SER A 456 14.20 25.93 2.50
N TYR A 457 13.33 26.51 3.32
CA TYR A 457 13.75 27.35 4.45
C TYR A 457 13.38 26.78 5.82
N SER A 458 12.57 25.72 5.91
CA SER A 458 12.17 25.19 7.22
C SER A 458 13.37 24.64 7.99
N GLN A 459 13.28 24.69 9.32
CA GLN A 459 14.29 24.12 10.21
C GLN A 459 14.37 22.60 10.02
N HIS A 460 15.58 22.08 9.84
CA HIS A 460 15.82 20.65 9.68
C HIS A 460 15.67 19.88 10.99
N ASP A 461 15.50 20.56 12.13
CA ASP A 461 15.58 19.99 13.47
C ASP A 461 14.57 18.86 13.68
N PHE A 462 13.39 18.98 13.09
CA PHE A 462 12.29 18.03 13.20
C PHE A 462 12.50 16.73 12.40
N LEU A 463 13.35 16.73 11.36
CA LEU A 463 13.57 15.54 10.54
C LEU A 463 14.32 14.45 11.31
N ARG A 464 14.02 13.17 11.08
CA ARG A 464 14.81 12.09 11.69
C ARG A 464 16.18 11.99 11.01
N PRO A 465 17.25 11.54 11.71
CA PRO A 465 18.49 11.15 11.06
C PRO A 465 18.22 10.12 9.95
N GLY A 466 18.89 10.27 8.81
CA GLY A 466 18.69 9.43 7.62
C GLY A 466 17.56 9.90 6.69
N THR A 467 16.72 10.86 7.10
CA THR A 467 15.67 11.42 6.24
C THR A 467 16.26 12.21 5.08
N PHE A 468 15.78 11.94 3.87
CA PHE A 468 16.00 12.79 2.71
C PHE A 468 15.06 13.99 2.73
N TYR A 469 15.58 15.15 2.31
CA TYR A 469 14.84 16.39 2.25
C TYR A 469 15.19 17.20 1.01
N LEU A 470 14.22 17.98 0.52
CA LEU A 470 14.35 18.92 -0.58
C LEU A 470 15.18 20.12 -0.11
N THR A 471 16.26 20.42 -0.84
CA THR A 471 17.14 21.56 -0.56
C THR A 471 16.75 22.77 -1.39
N LYS A 472 16.48 22.58 -2.67
CA LYS A 472 16.08 23.63 -3.61
C LYS A 472 15.40 23.08 -4.85
N VAL A 473 14.71 23.96 -5.54
CA VAL A 473 14.23 23.79 -6.91
C VAL A 473 14.77 24.94 -7.74
N ASP A 474 15.51 24.64 -8.80
CA ASP A 474 16.12 25.68 -9.64
C ASP A 474 15.19 26.22 -10.74
N SER A 475 15.69 27.13 -11.57
CA SER A 475 14.94 27.80 -12.65
C SER A 475 14.41 26.88 -13.73
N MET A 476 14.90 25.63 -13.77
CA MET A 476 14.48 24.59 -14.69
C MET A 476 13.64 23.50 -14.01
N TYR A 477 13.07 23.80 -12.83
CA TYR A 477 12.27 22.86 -12.02
C TYR A 477 13.04 21.63 -11.53
N ARG A 478 14.38 21.62 -11.63
CA ARG A 478 15.17 20.48 -11.16
C ARG A 478 15.20 20.52 -9.63
N ARG A 479 14.81 19.41 -9.02
CA ARG A 479 14.79 19.23 -7.56
C ARG A 479 16.11 18.66 -7.07
N PHE A 480 16.59 19.17 -5.95
CA PHE A 480 17.85 18.73 -5.34
C PHE A 480 17.60 18.24 -3.92
N TYR A 481 18.09 17.05 -3.60
CA TYR A 481 17.87 16.41 -2.31
C TYR A 481 19.18 16.23 -1.55
N ALA A 482 19.09 16.32 -0.23
CA ALA A 482 20.16 15.94 0.70
C ALA A 482 19.61 14.97 1.75
N GLN A 483 20.50 14.28 2.46
CA GLN A 483 20.14 13.38 3.55
C GLN A 483 20.57 14.01 4.87
N LYS A 484 19.66 14.07 5.85
CA LYS A 484 20.00 14.50 7.21
C LYS A 484 21.00 13.50 7.80
N LEU A 485 22.23 13.95 8.02
CA LEU A 485 23.27 13.13 8.62
C LEU A 485 22.90 12.79 10.06
N ILE A 486 23.37 11.63 10.51
CA ILE A 486 23.42 11.32 11.94
C ILE A 486 24.47 12.26 12.53
N SER A 487 24.07 13.22 13.38
CA SER A 487 25.00 14.18 13.96
C SER A 487 26.16 13.45 14.65
N PRO A 488 27.43 13.73 14.27
CA PRO A 488 28.60 13.16 14.91
C PRO A 488 28.89 13.92 16.23
N ASN A 489 27.98 13.79 17.20
CA ASN A 489 28.37 13.85 18.62
C ASN A 489 28.81 12.48 19.15
N ASP A 490 29.02 11.51 18.24
CA ASP A 490 30.10 10.52 18.31
C ASP A 490 31.15 10.86 17.23
N ASN A 491 31.98 11.85 17.55
CA ASN A 491 33.26 12.27 16.94
C ASN A 491 33.44 12.38 15.40
N CYS A 492 33.58 13.66 14.99
CA CYS A 492 34.47 14.22 13.94
C CYS A 492 34.24 13.85 12.46
N GLY A 493 33.69 14.82 11.73
CA GLY A 493 33.87 14.95 10.28
C GLY A 493 32.87 15.93 9.68
N GLU A 494 33.35 16.88 8.90
CA GLU A 494 32.58 17.90 8.17
C GLU A 494 31.33 17.35 7.45
N PRO A 495 30.28 18.18 7.22
CA PRO A 495 29.11 17.77 6.47
C PRO A 495 29.52 17.27 5.09
N LYS A 496 29.40 15.96 4.85
CA LYS A 496 29.42 15.41 3.51
C LYS A 496 28.19 15.94 2.78
N LEU A 497 28.36 17.04 2.05
CA LEU A 497 27.56 17.29 0.85
C LEU A 497 27.55 15.98 0.07
N ALA A 498 26.37 15.43 -0.20
CA ALA A 498 26.21 14.56 -1.35
C ALA A 498 26.50 15.44 -2.57
N ASN A 499 27.79 15.59 -2.87
CA ASN A 499 28.29 16.46 -3.93
C ASN A 499 27.60 16.07 -5.22
N GLY A 500 26.78 16.98 -5.72
CA GLY A 500 26.35 17.08 -7.11
C GLY A 500 25.67 15.83 -7.64
N ILE A 501 24.37 15.94 -7.89
CA ILE A 501 23.75 15.22 -8.99
C ILE A 501 24.67 15.40 -10.21
N LYS A 502 25.38 14.34 -10.64
CA LYS A 502 26.06 14.35 -11.93
C LYS A 502 24.95 14.30 -12.97
N HIS A 503 24.51 15.48 -13.40
CA HIS A 503 23.69 15.61 -14.58
C HIS A 503 24.56 15.26 -15.78
N TYR A 504 24.18 14.22 -16.52
CA TYR A 504 24.62 14.04 -17.90
C TYR A 504 23.95 15.08 -18.81
#